data_AF-A0A9N9N4C3-F1
#
_entry.id   AF-A0A9N9N4C3-F1
#
_cell.length_a   1.000
_cell.length_b   1.000
_cell.length_c   1.000
_cell.angle_alpha   90.00
_cell.angle_beta   90.00
_cell.angle_gamma   90.00
#
_symmetry.space_group_name_H-M   'P 1'
#
loop_
_entity.id
_entity.type
_entity.pdbx_description
1 polymer ?
#
loop_
_entity_poly.entity_id
_entity_poly.type
_entity_poly.pdbx_seq_one_letter_code
_entity_poly.pdbx_strand_id
1 'polypeptide(L)'
;MSSKTIFCDLCIITLFGLLAVFAEEKSSVQESTDSGLKGNCSCGGFPTNTPAVTDAPLLSQMPGLVVQCDEAGQNTCKNLCNAIATATKAKGPEILCNKLKDAHELKLSAFAKICENPWAYANITAEAPLCCADSKVLVCPSVEVSNGTTTEDVDVKTAI
;
A
#
# COMPACT_ATOMS: atom_id res chain seq x y z
N MET A 1 -17.22 42.64 57.24
CA MET A 1 -16.49 42.79 55.96
C MET A 1 -16.34 41.41 55.35
N SER A 2 -17.07 41.13 54.26
CA SER A 2 -17.17 39.81 53.64
C SER A 2 -16.60 39.89 52.22
N SER A 3 -15.36 39.43 52.04
CA SER A 3 -14.59 39.44 50.77
C SER A 3 -14.69 38.12 50.00
N LYS A 4 -15.79 37.36 50.14
CA LYS A 4 -15.91 36.01 49.56
C LYS A 4 -16.72 35.92 48.26
N THR A 5 -17.39 36.98 47.83
CA THR A 5 -18.32 36.93 46.69
C THR A 5 -17.74 37.34 45.34
N ILE A 6 -16.51 37.87 45.26
CA ILE A 6 -15.98 38.44 44.00
C ILE A 6 -15.18 37.41 43.17
N PHE A 7 -14.66 36.34 43.80
CA PHE A 7 -13.83 35.35 43.08
C PHE A 7 -14.60 34.27 42.31
N CYS A 8 -15.91 34.10 42.55
CA CYS A 8 -16.71 33.10 41.83
C CYS A 8 -17.23 33.60 40.46
N ASP A 9 -17.43 34.91 40.30
CA ASP A 9 -17.96 35.47 39.05
C ASP A 9 -16.93 35.49 37.91
N LEU A 10 -15.64 35.64 38.23
CA LEU A 10 -14.59 35.69 37.20
C LEU A 10 -14.38 34.33 36.49
N CYS A 11 -14.65 33.22 37.19
CA CYS A 11 -14.55 31.87 36.62
C CYS A 11 -15.73 31.53 35.69
N ILE A 12 -16.91 32.09 35.94
CA ILE A 12 -18.10 31.81 35.10
C ILE A 12 -18.00 32.56 33.77
N ILE A 13 -17.50 33.80 33.77
CA ILE A 13 -17.35 34.60 32.55
C ILE A 13 -16.29 34.01 31.61
N THR A 14 -15.22 33.41 32.15
CA THR A 14 -14.16 32.78 31.34
C THR A 14 -14.56 31.43 30.73
N LEU A 15 -15.45 30.66 31.38
CA LEU A 15 -15.96 29.40 30.84
C LEU A 15 -17.06 29.56 29.79
N PHE A 16 -17.90 30.61 29.88
CA PHE A 16 -18.94 30.86 28.88
C PHE A 16 -18.44 31.61 27.64
N GLY A 17 -17.37 32.40 27.74
CA GLY A 17 -16.78 33.11 26.59
C GLY A 17 -16.15 32.21 25.52
N LEU A 18 -15.81 30.96 25.87
CA LEU A 18 -15.27 29.98 24.91
C LEU A 18 -16.34 29.16 24.18
N LEU A 19 -17.61 29.23 24.59
CA LEU A 19 -18.70 28.47 23.97
C LEU A 19 -19.46 29.24 22.88
N ALA A 20 -19.21 30.54 22.72
CA ALA A 20 -19.92 31.39 21.76
C ALA A 20 -19.22 31.50 20.38
N VAL A 21 -18.14 30.76 20.11
CA VAL A 21 -17.42 30.77 18.81
C VAL A 21 -17.84 29.60 17.89
N PHE A 22 -18.77 28.74 18.31
CA PHE A 22 -19.21 27.60 17.51
C PHE A 22 -20.73 27.59 17.29
N ALA A 23 -21.25 28.56 16.53
CA ALA A 23 -22.57 28.43 15.94
C ALA A 23 -22.69 29.25 14.65
N GLU A 24 -23.05 28.55 13.57
CA GLU A 24 -23.53 29.05 12.28
C GLU A 24 -22.50 29.64 11.29
N GLU A 25 -21.85 28.74 10.56
CA GLU A 25 -21.90 28.80 9.09
C GLU A 25 -22.55 27.49 8.62
N LYS A 26 -23.83 27.59 8.26
CA LYS A 26 -24.59 26.54 7.58
C LYS A 26 -24.15 26.57 6.11
N SER A 27 -23.13 25.79 5.76
CA SER A 27 -22.88 25.46 4.37
C SER A 27 -22.55 23.98 4.26
N SER A 28 -23.42 23.29 3.53
CA SER A 28 -23.30 21.97 2.93
C SER A 28 -22.24 21.03 3.50
N VAL A 29 -22.68 19.86 3.95
CA VAL A 29 -21.87 18.63 3.94
C VAL A 29 -21.42 18.40 2.49
N GLN A 30 -20.34 19.06 2.11
CA GLN A 30 -19.51 18.66 1.02
C GLN A 30 -18.58 17.65 1.66
N GLU A 31 -18.80 16.38 1.29
CA GLU A 31 -17.77 15.36 1.29
C GLU A 31 -16.44 16.06 1.00
N SER A 32 -15.63 16.27 2.04
CA SER A 32 -14.25 16.64 1.86
C SER A 32 -13.63 15.39 1.26
N THR A 33 -13.78 15.27 -0.06
CA THR A 33 -12.75 14.70 -0.88
C THR A 33 -11.50 15.42 -0.41
N ASP A 34 -10.72 14.72 0.40
CA ASP A 34 -9.32 14.99 0.63
C ASP A 34 -8.69 15.16 -0.75
N SER A 35 -8.79 16.37 -1.27
CA SER A 35 -8.00 16.85 -2.40
C SER A 35 -6.70 17.37 -1.80
N GLY A 36 -6.10 16.61 -0.86
CA GLY A 36 -4.67 16.57 -0.68
C GLY A 36 -4.09 16.45 -2.08
N LEU A 37 -3.27 17.44 -2.46
CA LEU A 37 -2.69 17.62 -3.78
C LEU A 37 -2.62 16.28 -4.52
N LYS A 38 -3.51 16.07 -5.49
CA LYS A 38 -3.62 14.79 -6.20
C LYS A 38 -2.27 14.56 -6.89
N GLY A 39 -1.41 13.79 -6.22
CA GLY A 39 -0.04 13.56 -6.66
C GLY A 39 -0.04 13.04 -8.09
N ASN A 40 0.97 13.42 -8.86
CA ASN A 40 1.11 12.96 -10.24
C ASN A 40 2.03 11.73 -10.36
N CYS A 41 2.43 11.12 -9.25
CA CYS A 41 3.15 9.84 -9.19
C CYS A 41 2.18 8.71 -8.82
N SER A 42 2.16 7.65 -9.62
CA SER A 42 1.37 6.43 -9.42
C SER A 42 2.27 5.20 -9.36
N CYS A 43 2.00 4.29 -8.43
CA CYS A 43 2.67 3.00 -8.27
C CYS A 43 1.74 1.87 -8.72
N GLY A 44 2.23 1.06 -9.65
CA GLY A 44 1.49 -0.05 -10.27
C GLY A 44 2.14 -1.40 -9.95
N GLY A 45 1.34 -2.45 -9.77
CA GLY A 45 1.79 -3.83 -9.68
C GLY A 45 1.39 -4.62 -10.93
N PHE A 46 2.36 -5.20 -11.62
CA PHE A 46 2.17 -6.02 -12.84
C PHE A 46 2.59 -7.48 -12.58
N PRO A 47 2.04 -8.46 -13.31
CA PRO A 47 2.41 -9.87 -13.16
C PRO A 47 3.78 -10.22 -13.78
N THR A 48 4.44 -9.26 -14.43
CA THR A 48 5.75 -9.40 -15.07
C THR A 48 6.51 -8.07 -15.04
N ASN A 49 7.83 -8.12 -15.15
CA ASN A 49 8.70 -6.94 -15.27
C ASN A 49 8.80 -6.39 -16.70
N THR A 50 8.18 -7.06 -17.68
CA THR A 50 8.10 -6.60 -19.08
C THR A 50 6.66 -6.67 -19.60
N PRO A 51 5.72 -5.91 -19.00
CA PRO A 51 4.34 -5.88 -19.47
C PRO A 51 4.27 -5.24 -20.86
N ALA A 52 3.25 -5.62 -21.64
CA ALA A 52 2.96 -4.93 -22.89
C ALA A 52 2.48 -3.50 -22.60
N VAL A 53 2.66 -2.60 -23.57
CA VAL A 53 2.26 -1.18 -23.42
C VAL A 53 0.75 -1.03 -23.17
N THR A 54 -0.05 -1.99 -23.63
CA THR A 54 -1.51 -2.03 -23.45
C THR A 54 -1.94 -2.62 -22.12
N ASP A 55 -1.03 -3.24 -21.35
CA ASP A 55 -1.38 -3.93 -20.12
C ASP A 55 -1.70 -2.90 -19.02
N ALA A 56 -2.76 -3.19 -18.27
CA ALA A 56 -3.09 -2.44 -17.07
C ALA A 56 -2.46 -3.11 -15.84
N PRO A 57 -2.07 -2.33 -14.81
CA PRO A 57 -1.60 -2.92 -13.56
C PRO A 57 -2.75 -3.66 -12.87
N LEU A 58 -2.43 -4.79 -12.22
CA LEU A 58 -3.35 -5.49 -11.33
C LEU A 58 -3.77 -4.61 -10.15
N LEU A 59 -2.86 -3.72 -9.75
CA LEU A 59 -3.00 -2.85 -8.60
C LEU A 59 -2.39 -1.50 -8.91
N SER A 60 -3.14 -0.42 -8.74
CA SER A 60 -2.62 0.94 -8.86
C SER A 60 -2.90 1.72 -7.58
N GLN A 61 -1.91 2.45 -7.09
CA GLN A 61 -1.99 3.31 -5.90
C GLN A 61 -1.32 4.65 -6.21
N MET A 62 -1.84 5.74 -5.66
CA MET A 62 -1.34 7.08 -5.93
C MET A 62 -0.97 7.74 -4.59
N PRO A 63 0.30 7.67 -4.17
CA PRO A 63 0.74 8.07 -2.82
C PRO A 63 0.76 9.60 -2.56
N GLY A 64 0.12 10.41 -3.41
CA GLY A 64 0.04 11.87 -3.22
C GLY A 64 1.34 12.64 -3.49
N LEU A 65 2.40 11.98 -3.99
CA LEU A 65 3.66 12.66 -4.33
C LEU A 65 3.51 13.47 -5.63
N VAL A 66 3.85 14.76 -5.56
CA VAL A 66 3.99 15.63 -6.73
C VAL A 66 5.47 15.67 -7.16
N VAL A 67 5.72 15.34 -8.42
CA VAL A 67 7.05 15.37 -9.05
C VAL A 67 7.02 16.18 -10.34
N GLN A 68 8.19 16.58 -10.84
CA GLN A 68 8.30 17.11 -12.19
C GLN A 68 8.06 16.02 -13.22
N CYS A 69 7.48 16.36 -14.38
CA CYS A 69 7.23 15.41 -15.48
C CYS A 69 8.51 15.19 -16.32
N ASP A 70 9.62 14.91 -15.66
CA ASP A 70 10.93 14.67 -16.25
C ASP A 70 11.58 13.38 -15.72
N GLU A 71 12.80 13.10 -16.18
CA GLU A 71 13.52 11.90 -15.76
C GLU A 71 13.83 11.90 -14.26
N ALA A 72 14.14 13.05 -13.68
CA ALA A 72 14.42 13.17 -12.25
C ALA A 72 13.17 12.82 -11.43
N GLY A 73 12.02 13.38 -11.79
CA GLY A 73 10.73 13.05 -11.17
C GLY A 73 10.33 11.60 -11.37
N GLN A 74 10.62 11.00 -12.53
CA GLN A 74 10.39 9.57 -12.77
C GLN A 74 11.24 8.71 -11.84
N ASN A 75 12.50 9.07 -11.62
CA ASN A 75 13.40 8.36 -10.72
C ASN A 75 12.97 8.52 -9.25
N THR A 76 12.52 9.72 -8.85
CA THR A 76 11.92 9.92 -7.52
C THR A 76 10.68 9.05 -7.32
N CYS A 77 9.77 9.02 -8.29
CA CYS A 77 8.57 8.19 -8.22
C CYS A 77 8.91 6.69 -8.20
N LYS A 78 9.89 6.23 -9.00
CA LYS A 78 10.40 4.84 -8.96
C LYS A 78 10.92 4.48 -7.58
N ASN A 79 11.74 5.33 -6.97
CA ASN A 79 12.30 5.10 -5.64
C ASN A 79 11.19 5.00 -4.58
N LEU A 80 10.17 5.86 -4.66
CA LEU A 80 9.01 5.78 -3.76
C LEU A 80 8.26 4.45 -3.95
N CYS A 81 7.93 4.06 -5.18
CA CYS A 81 7.22 2.82 -5.44
C CYS A 81 8.03 1.59 -4.99
N ASN A 82 9.36 1.62 -5.18
CA ASN A 82 10.26 0.59 -4.67
C ASN A 82 10.24 0.52 -3.14
N ALA A 83 10.32 1.67 -2.47
CA ALA A 83 10.27 1.75 -1.01
C ALA A 83 8.94 1.21 -0.47
N ILE A 84 7.81 1.54 -1.09
CA ILE A 84 6.50 1.02 -0.72
C ILE A 84 6.44 -0.50 -0.91
N ALA A 85 6.90 -1.00 -2.07
CA ALA A 85 6.94 -2.44 -2.33
C ALA A 85 7.82 -3.18 -1.32
N THR A 86 8.97 -2.59 -0.95
CA THR A 86 9.89 -3.15 0.04
C THR A 86 9.28 -3.13 1.45
N ALA A 87 8.70 -2.01 1.87
CA ALA A 87 8.08 -1.86 3.18
C ALA A 87 6.87 -2.79 3.37
N THR A 88 6.16 -3.10 2.29
CA THR A 88 4.99 -3.97 2.32
C THR A 88 5.33 -5.45 2.16
N LYS A 89 6.57 -5.85 1.86
CA LYS A 89 6.94 -7.27 1.62
C LYS A 89 6.37 -8.25 2.66
N ALA A 90 6.44 -7.91 3.95
CA ALA A 90 6.02 -8.82 5.03
C ALA A 90 4.50 -9.06 5.07
N LYS A 91 3.69 -8.03 4.83
CA LYS A 91 2.21 -8.11 4.84
C LYS A 91 1.58 -8.11 3.45
N GLY A 92 2.42 -7.99 2.42
CA GLY A 92 2.04 -7.90 1.02
C GLY A 92 1.18 -9.07 0.61
N PRO A 93 1.62 -10.34 0.81
CA PRO A 93 0.83 -11.51 0.43
C PRO A 93 -0.61 -11.50 0.95
N GLU A 94 -0.81 -11.19 2.23
CA GLU A 94 -2.15 -11.14 2.83
C GLU A 94 -3.01 -10.03 2.24
N ILE A 95 -2.45 -8.82 2.08
CA ILE A 95 -3.17 -7.68 1.48
C ILE A 95 -3.51 -7.96 0.02
N LEU A 96 -2.58 -8.58 -0.72
CA LEU A 96 -2.74 -8.91 -2.13
C LEU A 96 -3.80 -10.00 -2.32
N CYS A 97 -3.79 -11.08 -1.53
CA CYS A 97 -4.81 -12.12 -1.62
C CYS A 97 -6.20 -11.60 -1.27
N ASN A 98 -6.34 -10.73 -0.26
CA ASN A 98 -7.62 -10.09 0.05
C ASN A 98 -8.18 -9.27 -1.13
N LYS A 99 -7.31 -8.69 -1.96
CA LYS A 99 -7.71 -7.86 -3.10
C LYS A 99 -7.91 -8.66 -4.39
N LEU A 100 -7.08 -9.66 -4.65
CA LEU A 100 -7.11 -10.48 -5.85
C LEU A 100 -8.06 -11.68 -5.73
N LYS A 101 -8.38 -12.10 -4.50
CA LYS A 101 -9.10 -13.32 -4.11
C LYS A 101 -8.36 -14.61 -4.46
N ASP A 102 -8.09 -14.80 -5.75
CA ASP A 102 -7.46 -15.99 -6.29
C ASP A 102 -6.26 -15.58 -7.16
N ALA A 103 -5.15 -16.28 -6.97
CA ALA A 103 -3.93 -16.06 -7.72
C ALA A 103 -3.14 -17.36 -7.79
N HIS A 104 -2.51 -17.64 -8.92
CA HIS A 104 -1.68 -18.82 -9.09
C HIS A 104 -0.34 -18.40 -9.67
N GLU A 105 0.73 -18.73 -8.95
CA GLU A 105 2.13 -18.45 -9.34
C GLU A 105 2.37 -16.98 -9.71
N LEU A 106 1.70 -16.04 -9.04
CA LEU A 106 1.75 -14.63 -9.38
C LEU A 106 3.05 -13.99 -8.88
N LYS A 107 3.92 -13.56 -9.78
CA LYS A 107 5.15 -12.84 -9.44
C LYS A 107 4.99 -11.35 -9.73
N LEU A 108 4.66 -10.57 -8.71
CA LEU A 108 4.36 -9.15 -8.88
C LEU A 108 5.62 -8.30 -9.04
N SER A 109 5.65 -7.44 -10.06
CA SER A 109 6.67 -6.43 -10.33
C SER A 109 6.11 -5.03 -10.13
N ALA A 110 6.87 -4.15 -9.46
CA ALA A 110 6.44 -2.79 -9.23
C ALA A 110 6.85 -1.86 -10.39
N PHE A 111 5.96 -0.95 -10.75
CA PHE A 111 6.12 0.05 -11.78
C PHE A 111 5.74 1.42 -11.23
N ALA A 112 6.29 2.46 -11.83
CA ALA A 112 6.00 3.84 -11.55
C ALA A 112 5.53 4.55 -12.82
N LYS A 113 4.45 5.31 -12.73
CA LYS A 113 3.98 6.22 -13.77
C LYS A 113 3.95 7.63 -13.20
N ILE A 114 4.52 8.58 -13.92
CA ILE A 114 4.35 10.00 -13.62
C ILE A 114 3.55 10.65 -14.74
N CYS A 115 2.68 11.61 -14.39
CA CYS A 115 1.94 12.39 -15.37
C CYS A 115 1.25 11.48 -16.41
N GLU A 116 1.42 11.75 -17.72
CA GLU A 116 0.93 10.90 -18.81
C GLU A 116 1.99 10.00 -19.43
N ASN A 117 3.13 9.83 -18.76
CA ASN A 117 4.20 8.98 -19.27
C ASN A 117 3.82 7.49 -19.20
N PRO A 118 4.45 6.63 -20.01
CA PRO A 118 4.30 5.18 -19.88
C PRO A 118 4.76 4.67 -18.50
N TRP A 119 4.24 3.51 -18.10
CA TRP A 119 4.73 2.81 -16.91
C TRP A 119 6.21 2.44 -17.07
N ALA A 120 7.01 2.72 -16.04
CA ALA A 120 8.41 2.36 -16.00
C ALA A 120 8.70 1.43 -14.82
N TYR A 121 9.47 0.37 -15.06
CA TYR A 121 9.84 -0.58 -14.02
C TYR A 121 10.55 0.11 -12.85
N ALA A 122 10.11 -0.19 -11.62
CA ALA A 122 10.64 0.41 -10.39
C ALA A 122 11.76 -0.42 -9.75
N ASN A 123 12.39 -1.31 -10.53
CA ASN A 123 13.55 -2.11 -10.11
C ASN A 123 13.27 -3.07 -8.95
N ILE A 124 12.02 -3.51 -8.78
CA ILE A 124 11.67 -4.53 -7.79
C ILE A 124 10.61 -5.48 -8.33
N THR A 125 10.87 -6.76 -8.13
CA THR A 125 9.96 -7.88 -8.39
C THR A 125 9.96 -8.76 -7.15
N ALA A 126 8.80 -9.30 -6.80
CA ALA A 126 8.65 -10.23 -5.69
C ALA A 126 9.64 -11.40 -5.84
N GLU A 127 10.30 -11.79 -4.76
CA GLU A 127 11.30 -12.87 -4.79
C GLU A 127 10.61 -14.22 -4.97
N ALA A 128 9.56 -14.46 -4.19
CA ALA A 128 8.69 -15.63 -4.27
C ALA A 128 7.38 -15.30 -5.00
N PRO A 129 6.78 -16.28 -5.70
CA PRO A 129 5.45 -16.14 -6.27
C PRO A 129 4.37 -16.14 -5.19
N LEU A 130 3.23 -15.53 -5.51
CA LEU A 130 2.04 -15.47 -4.67
C LEU A 130 0.98 -16.45 -5.19
N CYS A 131 0.48 -17.29 -4.28
CA CYS A 131 -0.68 -18.12 -4.52
C CYS A 131 -1.77 -17.76 -3.52
N CYS A 132 -2.99 -17.59 -4.02
CA CYS A 132 -4.17 -17.26 -3.25
C CYS A 132 -5.31 -18.19 -3.63
N ALA A 133 -6.07 -18.65 -2.64
CA ALA A 133 -7.39 -19.22 -2.85
C ALA A 133 -8.32 -18.69 -1.76
N ASP A 134 -9.52 -18.26 -2.14
CA ASP A 134 -10.53 -17.74 -1.21
C ASP A 134 -9.96 -16.61 -0.32
N SER A 135 -9.17 -15.70 -0.91
CA SER A 135 -8.50 -14.57 -0.22
C SER A 135 -7.42 -14.96 0.79
N LYS A 136 -7.04 -16.23 0.90
CA LYS A 136 -5.98 -16.71 1.80
C LYS A 136 -4.70 -17.00 1.04
N VAL A 137 -3.57 -16.69 1.67
CA VAL A 137 -2.24 -17.01 1.14
C VAL A 137 -2.00 -18.52 1.22
N LEU A 138 -1.56 -19.10 0.12
CA LEU A 138 -1.16 -20.50 0.01
C LEU A 138 0.32 -20.59 -0.40
N VAL A 139 0.93 -21.76 -0.16
CA VAL A 139 2.25 -22.08 -0.71
C VAL A 139 2.09 -22.38 -2.20
N CYS A 140 2.94 -21.78 -3.03
CA CYS A 140 2.93 -22.07 -4.47
C CYS A 140 3.66 -23.38 -4.78
N PRO A 141 3.14 -24.20 -5.73
CA PRO A 141 3.80 -25.44 -6.15
C PRO A 141 5.27 -25.30 -6.53
N SER A 142 5.64 -24.19 -7.19
CA SER A 142 7.03 -23.90 -7.57
C SER A 142 8.00 -23.81 -6.39
N VAL A 143 7.50 -23.44 -5.21
CA VAL A 143 8.29 -23.32 -3.96
C VAL A 143 8.41 -24.68 -3.27
N GLU A 144 7.39 -25.54 -3.34
CA GLU A 144 7.40 -26.87 -2.72
C GLU A 144 8.47 -27.79 -3.34
N VAL A 145 8.64 -27.73 -4.66
CA VAL A 145 9.64 -28.54 -5.39
C VAL A 145 11.08 -28.19 -5.00
N SER A 146 11.32 -26.97 -4.53
CA SER A 146 12.67 -26.51 -4.16
C SER A 146 13.17 -27.05 -2.80
N ASN A 147 12.27 -27.56 -1.95
CA ASN A 147 12.59 -28.17 -0.65
C ASN A 147 12.57 -29.71 -0.66
N GLY A 148 12.31 -30.33 -1.82
CA GLY A 148 12.03 -31.76 -1.96
C GLY A 148 13.21 -32.67 -2.30
N THR A 149 14.46 -32.29 -2.04
CA THR A 149 15.61 -33.21 -2.15
C THR A 149 16.12 -33.59 -0.77
N THR A 150 15.47 -34.53 -0.10
CA THR A 150 16.09 -35.34 0.96
C THR A 150 15.42 -36.71 1.02
N THR A 151 16.26 -37.75 0.99
CA THR A 151 16.02 -39.18 1.24
C THR A 151 15.17 -39.96 0.23
N GLU A 152 15.83 -40.47 -0.82
CA GLU A 152 15.52 -41.82 -1.28
C GLU A 152 16.12 -42.82 -0.28
N ASP A 153 15.25 -43.58 0.37
CA ASP A 153 15.56 -44.80 1.12
C ASP A 153 16.38 -45.78 0.27
N VAL A 154 17.59 -46.09 0.73
CA VAL A 154 18.27 -47.34 0.34
C VAL A 154 18.08 -48.34 1.49
N ASP A 155 16.90 -48.96 1.55
CA ASP A 155 16.71 -50.24 2.22
C ASP A 155 17.19 -51.34 1.25
N VAL A 156 18.43 -51.78 1.41
CA VAL A 156 18.87 -53.09 0.91
C VAL A 156 18.94 -54.02 2.10
N LYS A 157 17.79 -54.59 2.44
CA LYS A 157 17.70 -55.85 3.17
C LYS A 157 18.16 -56.99 2.25
N THR A 158 19.40 -57.44 2.42
CA THR A 158 19.81 -58.78 1.96
C THR A 158 19.98 -59.68 3.18
N ALA A 159 19.08 -60.64 3.26
CA ALA A 159 19.07 -61.74 4.20
C ALA A 159 19.73 -62.97 3.55
N ILE A 160 20.55 -63.66 4.36
CA ILE A 160 20.98 -65.08 4.29
C ILE A 160 21.87 -65.46 3.10
#